data_AF-A0A2W0EA93-F1
#
_entry.id   AF-A0A2W0EA93-F1
#
_cell.length_a   1.000
_cell.length_b   1.000
_cell.length_c   1.000
_cell.angle_alpha   90.00
_cell.angle_beta   90.00
_cell.angle_gamma   90.00
#
_symmetry.space_group_name_H-M   'P 1'
#
loop_
_entity.id
_entity.type
_entity.pdbx_description
1 polymer ?
#
loop_
_entity_poly.entity_id
_entity_poly.type
_entity_poly.pdbx_seq_one_letter_code
_entity_poly.pdbx_strand_id
1 'polypeptide(L)'
;MDEPIRRGGRPRRSSAEVLADAAAELFLEQGYGRTTVDQIAARAGVSRATFFNYFPAKADVMWLELDAAVAGLPGYLAASTEPSVVRAVEQALLAAARAHDPERVPWAVAQAEVMGIGPELVAGVAVRVTAQHEAVAAFVASRTGEQPRSLWPQTVSGAVLGAAAAAFGVWVTDGVGRRALVEYVAAALTPVVAGLDAR
;
A
#
# COMPACT_ATOMS: atom_id res chain seq x y z
N MET A 1 -38.30 -19.04 19.56
CA MET A 1 -37.27 -18.44 20.43
C MET A 1 -36.23 -17.91 19.47
N ASP A 2 -36.30 -16.61 19.20
CA ASP A 2 -35.53 -15.92 18.15
C ASP A 2 -34.03 -15.85 18.50
N GLU A 3 -33.20 -16.21 17.53
CA GLU A 3 -31.76 -16.03 17.56
C GLU A 3 -31.42 -14.61 17.06
N PRO A 4 -30.60 -13.82 17.78
CA PRO A 4 -30.35 -12.45 17.39
C PRO A 4 -29.35 -12.40 16.22
N ILE A 5 -29.82 -11.90 15.08
CA ILE A 5 -28.99 -11.56 13.92
C ILE A 5 -27.94 -10.52 14.36
N ARG A 6 -26.67 -10.93 14.39
CA ARG A 6 -25.54 -9.99 14.54
C ARG A 6 -25.47 -9.13 13.28
N ARG A 7 -26.04 -7.92 13.34
CA ARG A 7 -25.84 -6.87 12.34
C ARG A 7 -24.36 -6.49 12.33
N GLY A 8 -23.63 -6.95 11.32
CA GLY A 8 -22.26 -6.52 11.06
C GLY A 8 -22.23 -5.03 10.70
N GLY A 9 -21.96 -4.17 11.67
CA GLY A 9 -21.60 -2.78 11.41
C GLY A 9 -20.20 -2.70 10.80
N ARG A 10 -19.96 -1.73 9.92
CA ARG A 10 -18.64 -1.44 9.36
C ARG A 10 -17.61 -1.36 10.51
N PRO A 11 -16.41 -1.96 10.38
CA PRO A 11 -15.37 -1.85 11.41
C PRO A 11 -15.18 -0.40 11.83
N ARG A 12 -15.01 -0.13 13.13
CA ARG A 12 -14.74 1.22 13.62
C ARG A 12 -13.42 1.68 13.00
N ARG A 13 -13.41 2.88 12.39
CA ARG A 13 -12.15 3.49 11.90
C ARG A 13 -11.16 3.57 13.06
N SER A 14 -9.93 3.14 12.80
CA SER A 14 -8.83 3.26 13.76
C SER A 14 -8.45 4.73 13.94
N SER A 15 -7.81 5.07 15.07
CA SER A 15 -7.35 6.44 15.32
C SER A 15 -6.37 6.94 14.26
N ALA A 16 -5.54 6.05 13.69
CA ALA A 16 -4.63 6.39 12.60
C ALA A 16 -5.37 6.79 11.33
N GLU A 17 -6.49 6.11 11.03
CA GLU A 17 -7.34 6.42 9.88
C GLU A 17 -8.04 7.76 10.03
N VAL A 18 -8.58 8.05 11.21
CA VAL A 18 -9.22 9.35 11.50
C VAL A 18 -8.22 10.50 11.36
N LEU A 19 -6.99 10.31 11.85
CA LEU A 19 -5.90 11.26 11.68
C LEU A 19 -5.52 11.46 10.21
N ALA A 20 -5.48 10.39 9.42
CA ALA A 20 -5.16 10.46 8.00
C ALA A 20 -6.23 11.14 7.16
N ASP A 21 -7.51 10.88 7.47
CA ASP A 21 -8.63 11.56 6.83
C ASP A 21 -8.61 13.07 7.16
N ALA A 22 -8.40 13.43 8.43
CA ALA A 22 -8.27 14.83 8.87
C ALA A 22 -7.09 15.56 8.21
N ALA A 23 -5.96 14.87 8.03
CA ALA A 23 -4.82 15.42 7.32
C ALA A 23 -5.11 15.64 5.83
N ALA A 24 -5.76 14.67 5.17
CA ALA A 24 -6.17 14.79 3.78
C ALA A 24 -7.09 16.00 3.55
N GLU A 25 -8.10 16.17 4.40
CA GLU A 25 -9.01 17.33 4.36
C GLU A 25 -8.25 18.65 4.48
N LEU A 26 -7.40 18.81 5.50
CA LEU A 26 -6.63 20.03 5.69
C LEU A 26 -5.63 20.29 4.56
N PHE A 27 -5.00 19.25 4.02
CA PHE A 27 -4.10 19.40 2.89
C PHE A 27 -4.84 19.82 1.62
N LEU A 28 -6.10 19.38 1.41
CA LEU A 28 -6.96 19.89 0.34
C LEU A 28 -7.41 21.33 0.60
N GLU A 29 -7.86 21.65 1.82
CA GLU A 29 -8.42 22.96 2.18
C GLU A 29 -7.39 24.08 2.09
N GLN A 30 -6.18 23.83 2.60
CA GLN A 30 -5.19 24.88 2.82
C GLN A 30 -3.77 24.48 2.39
N GLY A 31 -3.56 23.32 1.76
CA GLY A 31 -2.26 22.87 1.29
C GLY A 31 -1.38 22.28 2.40
N TYR A 32 -0.44 21.43 2.00
CA TYR A 32 0.44 20.72 2.94
C TYR A 32 1.34 21.65 3.76
N GLY A 33 1.99 22.62 3.10
CA GLY A 33 2.96 23.50 3.76
C GLY A 33 2.36 24.35 4.89
N ARG A 34 1.10 24.78 4.75
CA ARG A 34 0.38 25.60 5.75
C ARG A 34 -0.29 24.78 6.86
N THR A 35 -0.33 23.46 6.72
CA THR A 35 -0.97 22.57 7.69
C THR A 35 0.01 22.10 8.74
N THR A 36 -0.38 22.22 10.02
CA THR A 36 0.41 21.79 11.18
C THR A 36 -0.15 20.50 11.79
N VAL A 37 0.69 19.78 12.53
CA VAL A 37 0.25 18.59 13.30
C VAL A 37 -0.82 18.94 14.33
N ASP A 38 -0.77 20.14 14.92
CA ASP A 38 -1.78 20.57 15.90
C ASP A 38 -3.15 20.77 15.26
N GLN A 39 -3.20 21.33 14.04
CA GLN A 39 -4.45 21.47 13.29
C GLN A 39 -5.05 20.11 12.94
N ILE A 40 -4.21 19.16 12.51
CA ILE A 40 -4.64 17.78 12.20
C ILE A 40 -5.20 17.10 13.45
N ALA A 41 -4.46 17.16 14.57
CA ALA A 41 -4.89 16.56 15.83
C ALA A 41 -6.20 17.18 16.33
N ALA A 42 -6.33 18.52 16.26
CA ALA A 42 -7.55 19.23 16.63
C ALA A 42 -8.75 18.83 15.75
N ARG A 43 -8.55 18.72 14.43
CA ARG A 43 -9.59 18.28 13.48
C ARG A 43 -10.04 16.84 13.75
N ALA A 44 -9.10 15.96 14.10
CA ALA A 44 -9.37 14.57 14.46
C ALA A 44 -9.91 14.39 15.89
N GLY A 45 -10.00 15.46 16.70
CA GLY A 45 -10.46 15.39 18.09
C GLY A 45 -9.52 14.66 19.03
N VAL A 46 -8.22 14.64 18.74
CA VAL A 46 -7.18 13.97 19.55
C VAL A 46 -6.07 14.92 19.97
N SER A 47 -5.20 14.49 20.88
CA SER A 47 -4.05 15.28 21.29
C SER A 47 -2.91 15.23 20.26
N ARG A 48 -2.03 16.25 20.28
CA ARG A 48 -0.77 16.22 19.52
C ARG A 48 0.07 14.98 19.84
N ALA A 49 0.12 14.56 21.11
CA ALA A 49 0.84 13.35 21.52
C ALA A 49 0.24 12.09 20.86
N THR A 50 -1.08 12.02 20.74
CA THR A 50 -1.77 10.93 20.04
C THR A 50 -1.38 10.87 18.57
N PHE A 51 -1.20 12.02 17.89
CA PHE A 51 -0.69 12.02 16.51
C PHE A 51 0.68 11.32 16.43
N PHE A 52 1.63 11.74 17.28
CA PHE A 52 3.00 11.20 17.24
C PHE A 52 3.12 9.74 17.70
N ASN A 53 2.10 9.20 18.39
CA ASN A 53 2.03 7.76 18.67
C ASN A 53 1.82 6.93 17.38
N TYR A 54 1.22 7.51 16.34
CA TYR A 54 0.96 6.84 15.06
C TYR A 54 1.92 7.27 13.96
N PHE A 55 2.26 8.56 13.90
CA PHE A 55 3.02 9.15 12.80
C PHE A 55 4.23 9.92 13.34
N PRO A 56 5.46 9.45 13.08
CA PRO A 56 6.67 10.12 13.55
C PRO A 56 6.80 11.57 13.06
N ALA A 57 6.32 11.85 11.85
CA ALA A 57 6.26 13.17 11.24
C ALA A 57 4.93 13.41 10.52
N LYS A 58 4.66 14.69 10.21
CA LYS A 58 3.50 15.08 9.40
C LYS A 58 3.45 14.33 8.07
N ALA A 59 4.61 14.08 7.46
CA ALA A 59 4.69 13.42 6.18
C ALA A 59 4.23 11.94 6.22
N ASP A 60 4.35 11.28 7.38
CA ASP A 60 4.08 9.85 7.51
C ASP A 60 2.59 9.51 7.34
N VAL A 61 1.72 10.50 7.54
CA VAL A 61 0.27 10.34 7.38
C VAL A 61 -0.15 9.98 5.94
N MET A 62 0.66 10.38 4.94
CA MET A 62 0.42 10.08 3.52
C MET A 62 0.56 8.60 3.18
N TRP A 63 1.21 7.84 4.06
CA TRP A 63 1.71 6.51 3.74
C TRP A 63 0.97 5.38 4.45
N LEU A 64 -0.02 5.70 5.29
CA LEU A 64 -0.73 4.73 6.14
C LEU A 64 -1.11 3.43 5.39
N GLU A 65 -1.75 3.57 4.23
CA GLU A 65 -2.19 2.44 3.41
C GLU A 65 -1.01 1.66 2.79
N LEU A 66 0.01 2.36 2.30
CA LEU A 66 1.18 1.73 1.70
C LEU A 66 2.02 1.01 2.77
N ASP A 67 2.19 1.62 3.94
CA ASP A 67 2.89 1.01 5.08
C ASP A 67 2.19 -0.26 5.56
N ALA A 68 0.85 -0.24 5.64
CA ALA A 68 0.08 -1.44 5.94
C ALA A 68 0.27 -2.54 4.88
N ALA A 69 0.25 -2.17 3.58
CA ALA A 69 0.48 -3.12 2.49
C ALA A 69 1.91 -3.70 2.51
N VAL A 70 2.93 -2.87 2.74
CA VAL A 70 4.33 -3.30 2.86
C VAL A 70 4.50 -4.23 4.06
N ALA A 71 3.94 -3.88 5.22
CA ALA A 71 4.03 -4.69 6.43
C ALA A 71 3.28 -6.03 6.31
N GLY A 72 2.19 -6.08 5.54
CA GLY A 72 1.41 -7.30 5.31
C GLY A 72 2.04 -8.27 4.32
N LEU A 73 2.83 -7.78 3.35
CA LEU A 73 3.39 -8.58 2.26
C LEU A 73 4.16 -9.84 2.72
N PRO A 74 5.07 -9.78 3.72
CA PRO A 74 5.74 -10.98 4.23
C PRO A 74 4.77 -12.05 4.74
N GLY A 75 3.66 -11.65 5.36
CA GLY A 75 2.62 -12.57 5.84
C GLY A 75 1.94 -13.32 4.69
N TYR A 76 1.59 -12.61 3.61
CA TYR A 76 1.01 -13.23 2.42
C TYR A 76 1.99 -14.18 1.72
N LEU A 77 3.27 -13.80 1.63
CA LEU A 77 4.32 -14.64 1.05
C LEU A 77 4.52 -15.92 1.87
N ALA A 78 4.61 -15.81 3.19
CA ALA A 78 4.82 -16.95 4.09
C ALA A 78 3.62 -17.92 4.13
N ALA A 79 2.40 -17.42 3.90
CA ALA A 79 1.19 -18.24 3.85
C ALA A 79 1.01 -19.00 2.52
N SER A 80 1.82 -18.71 1.50
CA SER A 80 1.64 -19.28 0.17
C SER A 80 2.07 -20.75 0.10
N THR A 81 1.16 -21.60 -0.39
CA THR A 81 1.42 -23.02 -0.68
C THR A 81 1.70 -23.29 -2.16
N GLU A 82 1.75 -22.24 -2.98
CA GLU A 82 1.97 -22.33 -4.43
C GLU A 82 3.37 -22.88 -4.74
N PRO A 83 3.50 -23.99 -5.50
CA PRO A 83 4.79 -24.58 -5.86
C PRO A 83 5.69 -23.64 -6.67
N SER A 84 5.15 -22.88 -7.63
CA SER A 84 5.94 -21.89 -8.36
C SER A 84 6.26 -20.69 -7.48
N VAL A 85 7.54 -20.36 -7.34
CA VAL A 85 7.96 -19.20 -6.54
C VAL A 85 7.45 -17.88 -7.13
N VAL A 86 7.34 -17.78 -8.45
CA VAL A 86 6.86 -16.57 -9.13
C VAL A 86 5.34 -16.44 -8.94
N ARG A 87 4.59 -17.53 -9.09
CA ARG A 87 3.14 -17.57 -8.83
C ARG A 87 2.82 -17.32 -7.36
N ALA A 88 3.67 -17.78 -6.44
CA ALA A 88 3.52 -17.49 -5.01
C ALA A 88 3.62 -15.98 -4.73
N VAL A 89 4.56 -15.28 -5.37
CA VAL A 89 4.68 -13.82 -5.27
C VAL A 89 3.47 -13.13 -5.91
N GLU A 90 3.01 -13.60 -7.07
CA GLU A 90 1.78 -13.09 -7.71
C GLU A 90 0.58 -13.17 -6.76
N GLN A 91 0.33 -14.34 -6.15
CA GLN A 91 -0.79 -14.51 -5.22
C GLN A 91 -0.67 -13.61 -3.99
N ALA A 92 0.54 -13.40 -3.47
CA ALA A 92 0.78 -12.50 -2.35
C ALA A 92 0.47 -11.04 -2.70
N LEU A 93 0.89 -10.57 -3.88
CA LEU A 93 0.58 -9.22 -4.36
C LEU A 93 -0.92 -9.05 -4.65
N LEU A 94 -1.58 -10.06 -5.20
CA LEU A 94 -3.03 -10.05 -5.40
C LEU A 94 -3.79 -10.05 -4.08
N ALA A 95 -3.32 -10.78 -3.06
CA ALA A 95 -3.91 -10.76 -1.73
C ALA A 95 -3.79 -9.37 -1.08
N ALA A 96 -2.62 -8.74 -1.16
CA ALA A 96 -2.42 -7.36 -0.69
C ALA A 96 -3.33 -6.38 -1.45
N ALA A 97 -3.45 -6.51 -2.77
CA ALA A 97 -4.31 -5.65 -3.58
C ALA A 97 -5.82 -5.83 -3.27
N ARG A 98 -6.26 -7.04 -2.89
CA ARG A 98 -7.64 -7.31 -2.44
C ARG A 98 -7.94 -6.76 -1.05
N ALA A 99 -6.93 -6.66 -0.20
CA ALA A 99 -7.08 -6.12 1.14
C ALA A 99 -7.30 -4.59 1.14
N HIS A 100 -6.99 -3.92 0.01
CA HIS A 100 -7.20 -2.49 -0.15
C HIS A 100 -8.70 -2.15 -0.23
N ASP A 101 -9.15 -1.19 0.58
CA ASP A 101 -10.53 -0.70 0.53
C ASP A 101 -10.75 0.11 -0.76
N PRO A 102 -11.62 -0.33 -1.69
CA PRO A 102 -11.85 0.38 -2.96
C PRO A 102 -12.42 1.78 -2.77
N GLU A 103 -13.09 2.05 -1.65
CA GLU A 103 -13.63 3.38 -1.32
C GLU A 103 -12.53 4.35 -0.86
N ARG A 104 -11.37 3.85 -0.45
CA ARG A 104 -10.24 4.69 -0.06
C ARG A 104 -9.38 4.98 -1.27
N VAL A 105 -9.45 6.22 -1.74
CA VAL A 105 -8.51 6.71 -2.74
C VAL A 105 -7.20 7.04 -2.02
N PRO A 106 -6.02 6.58 -2.50
CA PRO A 106 -4.73 7.06 -2.03
C PRO A 106 -4.56 8.54 -2.38
N TRP A 107 -5.20 9.39 -1.58
CA TRP A 107 -5.34 10.82 -1.81
C TRP A 107 -3.98 11.49 -2.04
N ALA A 108 -2.95 10.98 -1.36
CA ALA A 108 -1.60 11.52 -1.45
C ALA A 108 -1.07 11.44 -2.89
N VAL A 109 -1.28 10.32 -3.57
CA VAL A 109 -0.87 10.14 -4.97
C VAL A 109 -1.86 10.83 -5.92
N ALA A 110 -3.16 10.69 -5.66
CA ALA A 110 -4.21 11.21 -6.53
C ALA A 110 -4.27 12.74 -6.60
N GLN A 111 -3.84 13.45 -5.55
CA GLN A 111 -3.97 14.89 -5.38
C GLN A 111 -2.63 15.57 -5.06
N ALA A 112 -1.51 14.92 -5.41
CA ALA A 112 -0.17 15.35 -5.04
C ALA A 112 0.16 16.80 -5.43
N GLU A 113 -0.27 17.19 -6.64
CA GLU A 113 -0.06 18.53 -7.18
C GLU A 113 -0.90 19.58 -6.43
N VAL A 114 -2.20 19.31 -6.26
CA VAL A 114 -3.15 20.21 -5.58
C VAL A 114 -2.71 20.50 -4.14
N MET A 115 -2.22 19.48 -3.45
CA MET A 115 -1.78 19.59 -2.05
C MET A 115 -0.35 20.13 -1.90
N GLY A 116 0.44 20.12 -2.98
CA GLY A 116 1.85 20.48 -2.97
C GLY A 116 2.72 19.52 -2.17
N ILE A 117 2.50 18.20 -2.31
CA ILE A 117 3.22 17.13 -1.58
C ILE A 117 4.14 16.28 -2.46
N GLY A 118 4.28 16.63 -3.74
CA GLY A 118 5.12 15.89 -4.69
C GLY A 118 6.54 15.60 -4.18
N PRO A 119 7.29 16.60 -3.69
CA PRO A 119 8.65 16.39 -3.15
C PRO A 119 8.68 15.40 -1.98
N GLU A 120 7.74 15.50 -1.04
CA GLU A 120 7.63 14.62 0.12
C GLU A 120 7.27 13.19 -0.28
N LEU A 121 6.44 13.02 -1.31
CA LEU A 121 6.13 11.71 -1.88
C LEU A 121 7.38 11.04 -2.46
N VAL A 122 8.14 11.80 -3.27
CA VAL A 122 9.40 11.29 -3.86
C VAL A 122 10.40 10.92 -2.77
N ALA A 123 10.52 11.74 -1.71
CA ALA A 123 11.44 11.46 -0.61
C ALA A 123 11.02 10.23 0.22
N GLY A 124 9.72 10.02 0.43
CA GLY A 124 9.21 8.96 1.30
C GLY A 124 9.05 7.60 0.63
N VAL A 125 8.88 7.53 -0.69
CA VAL A 125 8.54 6.28 -1.38
C VAL A 125 9.69 5.26 -1.39
N ALA A 126 10.95 5.74 -1.41
CA ALA A 126 12.13 4.88 -1.55
C ALA A 126 12.27 3.84 -0.44
N VAL A 127 11.97 4.22 0.81
CA VAL A 127 12.03 3.31 1.97
C VAL A 127 11.04 2.14 1.81
N ARG A 128 9.83 2.43 1.33
CA ARG A 128 8.74 1.45 1.16
C ARG A 128 9.02 0.51 0.00
N VAL A 129 9.47 1.06 -1.13
CA VAL A 129 9.89 0.28 -2.29
C VAL A 129 11.05 -0.65 -1.89
N THR A 130 12.06 -0.15 -1.18
CA THR A 130 13.18 -0.97 -0.70
C THR A 130 12.69 -2.13 0.16
N ALA A 131 11.82 -1.87 1.14
CA ALA A 131 11.27 -2.91 2.01
C ALA A 131 10.46 -3.97 1.23
N GLN A 132 9.64 -3.57 0.25
CA GLN A 132 8.92 -4.50 -0.62
C GLN A 132 9.90 -5.37 -1.44
N HIS A 133 10.92 -4.74 -2.01
CA HIS A 133 11.93 -5.44 -2.79
C HIS A 133 12.70 -6.47 -1.96
N GLU A 134 13.10 -6.10 -0.74
CA GLU A 134 13.78 -6.99 0.21
C GLU A 134 12.91 -8.18 0.60
N ALA A 135 11.62 -7.95 0.91
CA ALA A 135 10.69 -9.02 1.27
C ALA A 135 10.53 -10.04 0.12
N VAL A 136 10.30 -9.57 -1.10
CA VAL A 136 10.12 -10.46 -2.27
C VAL A 136 11.43 -11.17 -2.61
N ALA A 137 12.56 -10.46 -2.66
CA ALA A 137 13.84 -11.07 -2.99
C ALA A 137 14.28 -12.10 -1.94
N ALA A 138 14.07 -11.84 -0.65
CA ALA A 138 14.34 -12.79 0.42
C ALA A 138 13.45 -14.04 0.30
N PHE A 139 12.15 -13.86 0.02
CA PHE A 139 11.25 -14.99 -0.21
C PHE A 139 11.68 -15.85 -1.40
N VAL A 140 11.97 -15.24 -2.55
CA VAL A 140 12.39 -15.96 -3.75
C VAL A 140 13.67 -16.73 -3.50
N ALA A 141 14.68 -16.07 -2.93
CA ALA A 141 15.95 -16.69 -2.56
C ALA A 141 15.77 -17.89 -1.64
N SER A 142 14.91 -17.79 -0.62
CA SER A 142 14.63 -18.89 0.31
C SER A 142 14.02 -20.12 -0.38
N ARG A 143 13.17 -19.90 -1.38
CA ARG A 143 12.46 -20.96 -2.13
C ARG A 143 13.31 -21.60 -3.22
N THR A 144 14.30 -20.88 -3.76
CA THR A 144 15.18 -21.38 -4.83
C THR A 144 16.58 -21.80 -4.36
N GLY A 145 16.92 -21.57 -3.10
CA GLY A 145 18.26 -21.84 -2.56
C GLY A 145 19.33 -20.85 -3.03
N GLU A 146 18.91 -19.67 -3.50
CA GLU A 146 19.81 -18.58 -3.93
C GLU A 146 20.06 -17.57 -2.81
N GLN A 147 20.93 -16.58 -3.07
CA GLN A 147 21.10 -15.42 -2.20
C GLN A 147 20.11 -14.31 -2.58
N PRO A 148 19.57 -13.51 -1.64
CA PRO A 148 18.62 -12.42 -1.96
C PRO A 148 19.14 -11.42 -2.99
N ARG A 149 20.46 -11.19 -3.06
CA ARG A 149 21.10 -10.25 -4.00
C ARG A 149 21.52 -10.91 -5.32
N SER A 150 21.24 -12.19 -5.52
CA SER A 150 21.46 -12.85 -6.82
C SER A 150 20.55 -12.28 -7.90
N LEU A 151 20.98 -12.39 -9.16
CA LEU A 151 20.27 -11.82 -10.30
C LEU A 151 18.82 -12.30 -10.39
N TRP A 152 18.53 -13.56 -10.07
CA TRP A 152 17.17 -14.10 -10.22
C TRP A 152 16.16 -13.56 -9.19
N PRO A 153 16.40 -13.64 -7.86
CA PRO A 153 15.54 -12.98 -6.88
C PRO A 153 15.32 -11.49 -7.14
N GLN A 154 16.38 -10.79 -7.57
CA GLN A 154 16.29 -9.37 -7.93
C GLN A 154 15.45 -9.13 -9.19
N THR A 155 15.59 -9.99 -10.22
CA THR A 155 14.80 -9.94 -11.45
C THR A 155 13.32 -10.17 -11.16
N VAL A 156 12.99 -11.22 -10.40
CA VAL A 156 11.60 -11.53 -10.02
C VAL A 156 11.02 -10.34 -9.26
N SER A 157 11.72 -9.88 -8.22
CA SER A 157 11.31 -8.74 -7.38
C SER A 157 11.06 -7.47 -8.21
N GLY A 158 12.03 -7.06 -9.04
CA GLY A 158 11.89 -5.85 -9.86
C GLY A 158 10.80 -5.94 -10.92
N ALA A 159 10.66 -7.08 -11.58
CA ALA A 159 9.64 -7.25 -12.62
C ALA A 159 8.22 -7.23 -12.05
N VAL A 160 7.96 -8.00 -10.98
CA VAL A 160 6.61 -8.10 -10.39
C VAL A 160 6.21 -6.82 -9.64
N LEU A 161 7.13 -6.21 -8.89
CA LEU A 161 6.84 -4.95 -8.19
C LEU A 161 6.71 -3.78 -9.17
N GLY A 162 7.51 -3.76 -10.25
CA GLY A 162 7.38 -2.76 -11.31
C GLY A 162 6.02 -2.84 -12.01
N ALA A 163 5.54 -4.04 -12.31
CA ALA A 163 4.21 -4.25 -12.90
C ALA A 163 3.09 -3.84 -11.94
N ALA A 164 3.19 -4.18 -10.65
CA ALA A 164 2.21 -3.76 -9.64
C ALA A 164 2.21 -2.23 -9.43
N ALA A 165 3.37 -1.57 -9.46
CA ALA A 165 3.48 -0.13 -9.37
C ALA A 165 2.87 0.58 -10.59
N ALA A 166 3.09 0.05 -11.80
CA ALA A 166 2.45 0.55 -13.01
C ALA A 166 0.92 0.42 -12.95
N ALA A 167 0.41 -0.74 -12.51
CA ALA A 167 -1.02 -0.96 -12.29
C ALA A 167 -1.61 0.04 -11.29
N PHE A 168 -0.93 0.27 -10.18
CA PHE A 168 -1.35 1.25 -9.17
C PHE A 168 -1.39 2.67 -9.73
N GLY A 169 -0.35 3.08 -10.49
CA GLY A 169 -0.31 4.39 -11.14
C GLY A 169 -1.50 4.64 -12.07
N VAL A 170 -1.86 3.64 -12.89
CA VAL A 170 -3.05 3.70 -13.76
C VAL A 170 -4.35 3.71 -12.93
N TRP A 171 -4.45 2.85 -11.92
CA TRP A 171 -5.63 2.75 -11.08
C TRP A 171 -5.95 4.05 -10.33
N VAL A 172 -4.93 4.78 -9.87
CA VAL A 172 -5.10 6.06 -9.19
C VAL A 172 -5.64 7.14 -10.14
N THR A 173 -5.24 7.13 -11.41
CA THR A 173 -5.68 8.14 -12.39
C THR A 173 -7.05 7.86 -12.99
N ASP A 174 -7.56 6.62 -12.86
CA ASP A 174 -8.86 6.20 -13.42
C ASP A 174 -10.08 6.73 -12.63
N GLY A 175 -9.85 7.45 -11.53
CA GLY A 175 -10.85 8.27 -10.84
C GLY A 175 -12.07 7.49 -10.33
N VAL A 176 -13.25 8.11 -10.42
CA VAL A 176 -14.51 7.62 -9.81
C VAL A 176 -15.07 6.36 -10.50
N GLY A 177 -14.58 6.03 -11.70
CA GLY A 177 -14.97 4.84 -12.46
C GLY A 177 -14.04 3.65 -12.28
N ARG A 178 -13.00 3.78 -11.44
CA ARG A 178 -11.98 2.74 -11.27
C ARG A 178 -12.59 1.45 -10.73
N ARG A 179 -12.17 0.32 -11.28
CA ARG A 179 -12.49 -1.01 -10.74
C ARG A 179 -11.64 -1.32 -9.52
N ALA A 180 -11.77 -2.51 -8.93
CA ALA A 180 -10.97 -2.89 -7.77
C ALA A 180 -9.47 -2.94 -8.14
N LEU A 181 -8.58 -2.49 -7.25
CA LEU A 181 -7.13 -2.45 -7.49
C LEU A 181 -6.57 -3.80 -7.95
N VAL A 182 -7.07 -4.89 -7.37
CA VAL A 182 -6.69 -6.27 -7.75
C VAL A 182 -6.88 -6.54 -9.25
N GLU A 183 -7.85 -5.94 -9.91
CA GLU A 183 -8.10 -6.16 -11.34
C GLU A 183 -7.00 -5.54 -12.21
N TYR A 184 -6.48 -4.38 -11.82
CA TYR A 184 -5.35 -3.72 -12.50
C TYR A 184 -4.06 -4.47 -12.23
N VAL A 185 -3.83 -4.87 -10.96
CA VAL A 185 -2.63 -5.62 -10.56
C VAL A 185 -2.59 -6.98 -11.26
N ALA A 186 -3.71 -7.71 -11.32
CA ALA A 186 -3.79 -8.98 -12.03
C ALA A 186 -3.51 -8.82 -13.53
N ALA A 187 -4.11 -7.81 -14.18
CA ALA A 187 -3.89 -7.55 -15.59
C ALA A 187 -2.41 -7.24 -15.89
N ALA A 188 -1.74 -6.48 -15.04
CA ALA A 188 -0.32 -6.15 -15.21
C ALA A 188 0.63 -7.31 -14.88
N LEU A 189 0.32 -8.12 -13.86
CA LEU A 189 1.16 -9.25 -13.46
C LEU A 189 1.08 -10.43 -14.43
N THR A 190 -0.08 -10.68 -15.04
CA THR A 190 -0.31 -11.86 -15.90
C THR A 190 0.79 -12.09 -16.95
N PRO A 191 1.15 -11.11 -17.83
CA PRO A 191 2.21 -11.32 -18.82
C PRO A 191 3.61 -11.45 -18.20
N VAL A 192 3.89 -10.72 -17.12
CA VAL A 192 5.19 -10.74 -16.43
C VAL A 192 5.43 -12.10 -15.77
N VAL A 193 4.43 -12.59 -15.04
CA VAL A 193 4.51 -13.87 -14.35
C VAL A 193 4.60 -15.01 -15.35
N ALA A 194 3.80 -14.99 -16.43
CA ALA A 194 3.90 -16.00 -17.48
C ALA A 194 5.31 -16.08 -18.11
N GLY A 195 5.96 -14.93 -18.32
CA GLY A 195 7.33 -14.89 -18.85
C GLY A 195 8.39 -15.39 -17.87
N LEU A 196 8.25 -15.08 -16.58
CA LEU A 196 9.20 -15.51 -15.54
C LEU A 196 9.03 -16.99 -15.17
N ASP A 197 7.80 -17.50 -15.19
CA ASP A 197 7.44 -18.88 -14.81
C ASP A 197 7.79 -19.90 -15.90
N ALA A 198 8.08 -19.44 -17.12
CA ALA A 198 8.55 -20.28 -18.23
C ALA A 198 10.03 -20.68 -18.14
N ARG A 199 10.74 -20.22 -17.11
CA ARG A 199 12.15 -20.53 -16.85
C ARG A 199 12.35 -21.94 -16.28
#